data_AF-A0A1T2XD72-F1
#
_entry.id   AF-A0A1T2XD72-F1
#
_cell.length_a   1.000
_cell.length_b   1.000
_cell.length_c   1.000
_cell.angle_alpha   90.00
_cell.angle_beta   90.00
_cell.angle_gamma   90.00
#
_symmetry.space_group_name_H-M   'P 1'
#
loop_
_entity.id
_entity.type
_entity.pdbx_description
1 polymer ?
#
loop_
_entity_poly.entity_id
_entity_poly.type
_entity_poly.pdbx_seq_one_letter_code
_entity_poly.pdbx_strand_id
1 'polypeptide(L)'
;MIPMKLPKEQKEMIIRNVQMYFENERDETIGDLAAEGFIDFMIKELGPHLYNKGIADARTVLIQKTTQLEDELYSLEKRIK
;
A
#
# COMPACT_ATOMS: atom_id res chain seq x y z
N MET A 1 13.63 -3.50 -5.79
CA MET A 1 12.15 -3.55 -5.76
C MET A 1 11.74 -4.82 -5.08
N ILE A 2 10.84 -4.77 -4.09
CA ILE A 2 10.16 -6.00 -3.65
C ILE A 2 9.24 -6.38 -4.82
N PRO A 3 9.46 -7.52 -5.50
CA PRO A 3 8.58 -7.93 -6.58
C PRO A 3 7.20 -8.23 -5.98
N MET A 4 6.28 -7.27 -6.09
CA MET A 4 4.91 -7.43 -5.62
C MET A 4 4.19 -8.32 -6.64
N LYS A 5 4.29 -9.64 -6.47
CA LYS A 5 3.49 -10.59 -7.26
C LYS A 5 2.12 -10.69 -6.62
N LEU A 6 1.12 -10.13 -7.31
CA LEU A 6 -0.27 -10.32 -6.93
C LEU A 6 -0.65 -11.81 -7.05
N PRO A 7 -1.43 -12.36 -6.10
CA PRO A 7 -2.09 -13.64 -6.29
C PRO A 7 -2.86 -13.67 -7.61
N LYS A 8 -2.87 -14.82 -8.28
CA LYS A 8 -3.47 -14.97 -9.62
C LYS A 8 -4.92 -14.48 -9.66
N GLU A 9 -5.74 -14.92 -8.70
CA GLU A 9 -7.15 -14.54 -8.57
C GLU A 9 -7.34 -13.02 -8.40
N GLN A 10 -6.46 -12.39 -7.61
CA GLN A 10 -6.48 -10.94 -7.41
C GLN A 10 -6.08 -10.21 -8.69
N LYS A 11 -5.07 -10.70 -9.42
CA LYS A 11 -4.65 -10.12 -10.70
C LYS A 11 -5.76 -10.19 -11.74
N GLU A 12 -6.43 -11.34 -11.88
CA GLU A 12 -7.57 -11.53 -12.79
C GLU A 12 -8.74 -10.58 -12.46
N MET A 13 -9.04 -10.40 -11.17
CA MET A 13 -10.04 -9.43 -10.74
C MET A 13 -9.66 -8.00 -11.12
N ILE A 14 -8.40 -7.61 -10.90
CA ILE A 14 -7.92 -6.26 -11.23
C ILE A 14 -7.91 -6.03 -12.74
N ILE A 15 -7.53 -7.02 -13.55
CA ILE A 15 -7.61 -6.98 -15.02
C ILE A 15 -9.02 -6.62 -15.46
N ARG A 16 -10.04 -7.35 -14.96
CA ARG A 16 -11.44 -7.05 -15.29
C ARG A 16 -11.85 -5.64 -14.88
N ASN A 17 -11.43 -5.18 -13.71
CA ASN A 17 -11.74 -3.83 -13.25
C ASN A 17 -11.10 -2.74 -14.12
N VAL A 18 -9.86 -2.96 -14.57
CA VAL A 18 -9.16 -2.05 -15.48
C VAL A 18 -9.84 -2.04 -16.84
N GLN A 19 -10.24 -3.20 -17.38
CA GLN A 19 -11.00 -3.28 -18.63
C GLN A 19 -12.31 -2.48 -18.54
N MET A 20 -13.11 -2.71 -17.48
CA MET A 20 -14.36 -1.97 -17.27
C MET A 20 -14.14 -0.47 -17.13
N TYR A 21 -13.06 -0.04 -16.48
CA TYR A 21 -12.73 1.39 -16.38
C TYR A 21 -12.45 1.99 -17.77
N PHE A 22 -11.67 1.32 -18.62
CA PHE A 22 -11.39 1.81 -19.97
C PHE A 22 -12.65 1.84 -20.85
N GLU A 23 -13.50 0.83 -20.74
CA GLU A 23 -14.77 0.80 -21.47
C GLU A 23 -15.69 1.94 -21.00
N ASN A 24 -15.89 2.11 -19.70
CA ASN A 24 -16.84 3.10 -19.17
C ASN A 24 -16.35 4.54 -19.28
N GLU A 25 -15.07 4.80 -19.03
CA GLU A 25 -14.54 6.17 -18.94
C GLU A 25 -13.90 6.65 -20.26
N ARG A 26 -13.57 5.72 -21.16
CA ARG A 26 -12.83 6.03 -22.40
C ARG A 26 -13.46 5.47 -23.66
N ASP A 27 -14.57 4.73 -23.54
CA ASP A 27 -15.23 4.02 -24.67
C ASP A 27 -14.23 3.13 -25.43
N GLU A 28 -13.25 2.57 -24.70
CA GLU A 28 -12.12 1.81 -25.25
C GLU A 28 -12.13 0.38 -24.69
N THR A 29 -12.35 -0.60 -25.57
CA THR A 29 -12.24 -2.02 -25.18
C THR A 29 -10.79 -2.49 -25.27
N ILE A 30 -10.22 -2.93 -24.14
CA ILE A 30 -8.86 -3.49 -24.09
C ILE A 30 -8.88 -4.97 -23.71
N GLY A 31 -8.02 -5.76 -24.35
CA GLY A 31 -7.85 -7.19 -24.02
C GLY A 31 -7.00 -7.41 -22.76
N ASP A 32 -6.99 -8.64 -22.25
CA ASP A 32 -6.32 -9.03 -21.00
C ASP A 32 -4.83 -8.65 -20.99
N LEU A 33 -4.12 -8.87 -22.10
CA LEU A 33 -2.69 -8.56 -22.21
C LEU A 33 -2.41 -7.06 -22.08
N ALA A 34 -3.26 -6.22 -22.67
CA ALA A 34 -3.12 -4.77 -22.58
C ALA A 34 -3.42 -4.27 -21.17
N ALA A 35 -4.47 -4.81 -20.53
CA ALA A 35 -4.80 -4.52 -19.14
C ALA A 35 -3.69 -4.98 -18.18
N GLU A 36 -3.11 -6.17 -18.37
CA GLU A 36 -1.95 -6.64 -17.59
C GLU A 36 -0.75 -5.70 -17.75
N GLY A 37 -0.42 -5.32 -18.98
CA GLY A 37 0.69 -4.39 -19.24
C GLY A 37 0.50 -3.04 -18.55
N PHE A 38 -0.74 -2.53 -18.55
CA PHE A 38 -1.09 -1.30 -17.84
C PHE A 38 -0.94 -1.47 -16.31
N ILE A 39 -1.43 -2.56 -15.74
CA ILE A 39 -1.29 -2.86 -14.31
C ILE A 39 0.19 -2.96 -13.91
N ASP A 40 1.00 -3.69 -14.67
CA ASP A 40 2.41 -3.87 -14.39
C ASP A 40 3.18 -2.54 -14.46
N PHE A 41 2.84 -1.66 -15.42
CA PHE A 41 3.34 -0.29 -15.49
C PHE A 41 2.96 0.52 -14.24
N MET A 42 1.69 0.50 -13.85
CA MET A 42 1.20 1.26 -12.70
C MET A 42 1.82 0.76 -11.38
N ILE A 43 2.00 -0.54 -11.20
CA ILE A 43 2.70 -1.11 -10.03
C ILE A 43 4.14 -0.64 -9.99
N LYS A 44 4.83 -0.59 -11.13
CA LYS A 44 6.20 -0.13 -11.22
C LYS A 44 6.33 1.35 -10.83
N GLU A 45 5.43 2.20 -11.35
CA GLU A 45 5.49 3.65 -11.12
C GLU A 45 4.96 4.05 -9.74
N LEU A 46 3.83 3.50 -9.29
CA LEU A 46 3.18 3.89 -8.02
C LEU A 46 3.62 3.06 -6.81
N GLY A 47 3.98 1.79 -7.03
CA GLY A 47 4.22 0.82 -5.96
C GLY A 47 5.23 1.29 -4.90
N PRO A 48 6.43 1.79 -5.28
CA PRO A 48 7.41 2.28 -4.31
C PRO A 48 6.91 3.44 -3.46
N HIS A 49 6.17 4.39 -4.06
CA HIS A 49 5.64 5.55 -3.35
C HIS A 49 4.58 5.16 -2.32
N LEU A 50 3.61 4.34 -2.75
CA LEU A 50 2.54 3.85 -1.88
C LEU A 50 3.09 2.98 -0.74
N TYR A 51 4.03 2.08 -1.05
CA TYR A 51 4.66 1.24 -0.03
C TYR A 51 5.45 2.06 0.99
N ASN A 52 6.31 2.98 0.54
CA ASN A 52 7.10 3.82 1.43
C ASN A 52 6.21 4.72 2.31
N LYS A 53 5.11 5.24 1.75
CA LYS A 53 4.11 5.99 2.51
C LYS A 53 3.47 5.11 3.58
N GLY A 54 3.05 3.89 3.25
CA GLY A 54 2.51 2.94 4.22
C GLY A 54 3.49 2.61 5.36
N ILE A 55 4.77 2.43 5.05
CA ILE A 55 5.82 2.25 6.07
C ILE A 55 5.98 3.50 6.94
N ALA A 56 5.98 4.70 6.35
CA ALA A 56 6.09 5.95 7.10
C ALA A 56 4.90 6.15 8.06
N ASP A 57 3.69 5.79 7.62
CA ASP A 57 2.48 5.87 8.44
C ASP A 57 2.54 4.87 9.61
N ALA A 58 2.96 3.63 9.34
CA ALA A 58 3.18 2.63 10.39
C ALA A 58 4.23 3.08 11.42
N ARG A 59 5.34 3.68 10.97
CA ARG A 59 6.37 4.24 11.86
C ARG A 59 5.82 5.36 12.74
N THR A 60 4.95 6.21 12.20
CA THR A 60 4.34 7.30 12.95
C THR A 60 3.49 6.77 14.11
N VAL A 61 2.65 5.76 13.84
CA VAL A 61 1.83 5.11 14.87
C VAL A 61 2.71 4.43 15.93
N LEU A 62 3.79 3.77 15.50
CA LEU A 62 4.72 3.12 16.43
C LEU A 62 5.37 4.13 17.37
N ILE A 63 5.91 5.23 16.84
CA ILE A 63 6.55 6.28 17.65
C ILE A 63 5.56 6.84 18.68
N GLN A 64 4.33 7.15 18.26
CA GLN A 64 3.31 7.65 19.18
C GLN A 64 3.02 6.69 20.34
N LYS A 65 2.91 5.39 20.05
CA LYS A 65 2.70 4.36 21.09
C LYS A 65 3.92 4.22 22.00
N THR A 66 5.13 4.26 21.44
CA THR A 66 6.36 4.18 22.25
C THR A 66 6.48 5.38 23.19
N THR A 67 6.23 6.60 22.71
CA THR A 67 6.23 7.79 23.57
C THR A 67 5.20 7.69 24.70
N GLN A 68 3.99 7.20 24.41
CA GLN A 68 2.98 6.95 25.46
C GLN A 68 3.48 5.95 26.51
N LEU A 69 4.11 4.86 26.08
CA LEU A 69 4.68 3.87 27.00
C LEU A 69 5.83 4.44 27.82
N GLU A 70 6.68 5.29 27.24
CA GLU A 70 7.74 5.99 27.97
C GLU A 70 7.17 6.91 29.05
N ASP A 71 6.14 7.70 28.73
CA ASP A 71 5.45 8.56 29.69
C ASP A 71 4.83 7.75 30.84
N GLU A 72 4.20 6.60 30.54
CA GLU A 72 3.67 5.68 31.54
C GLU A 72 4.78 5.14 32.46
N LEU A 73 5.91 4.74 31.91
CA LEU A 73 7.05 4.25 32.70
C LEU A 73 7.62 5.35 33.61
N TYR A 74 7.77 6.58 33.10
CA TYR A 74 8.19 7.73 33.91
C TYR A 74 7.25 8.00 35.09
N SER A 75 5.94 7.81 34.89
CA SER A 75 4.95 7.98 35.97
C SER A 75 5.12 6.98 37.14
N LEU A 76 5.74 5.83 36.87
CA LEU A 76 5.99 4.77 37.85
C LEU A 76 7.33 4.93 38.59
N GLU A 77 8.22 5.81 38.12
CA GLU A 77 9.50 6.06 38.78
C GLU A 77 9.30 6.59 40.20
N LYS A 78 9.99 5.98 41.16
CA LYS A 78 9.97 6.41 42.55
C LYS A 78 11.15 7.34 42.82
N ARG A 79 10.89 8.44 43.51
CA ARG A 79 11.97 9.33 43.99
C ARG A 79 12.89 8.55 44.93
N ILE A 80 14.18 8.55 44.63
CA ILE A 80 15.22 8.10 45.56
C ILE A 80 15.38 9.21 46.61
N LYS A 81 15.23 8.87 47.89
CA LYS A 81 15.51 9.76 49.02
C LYS A 81 16.99 9.87 49.27
#